data_AF-A0A969GEG1-F1
#
_entry.id   AF-A0A969GEG1-F1
#
_cell.length_a   1.000
_cell.length_b   1.000
_cell.length_c   1.000
_cell.angle_alpha   90.00
_cell.angle_beta   90.00
_cell.angle_gamma   90.00
#
_symmetry.space_group_name_H-M   'P 1'
#
loop_
_entity.id
_entity.type
_entity.pdbx_description
1 polymer ?
#
loop_
_entity_poly.entity_id
_entity_poly.type
_entity_poly.pdbx_seq_one_letter_code
_entity_poly.pdbx_strand_id
1 'polypeptide(L)'
;MEPTIASGDMVICSPVRENDDVKDNQVYAIVTNSAVWVKRVYRQFDSRGKCTHLRLVSDNIEEFDPFVVDVLEIRKVLKVRKRLTGLEEF
;
A
#
# COMPACT_ATOMS: atom_id res chain seq x y z
N MET A 1 7.75 -5.29 5.27
CA MET A 1 7.72 -5.28 3.79
C MET A 1 8.98 -5.88 3.22
N GLU A 2 9.80 -6.55 4.03
CA GLU A 2 10.99 -7.22 3.56
C GLU A 2 10.61 -8.39 2.64
N PRO A 3 11.45 -8.73 1.65
CA PRO A 3 12.72 -8.08 1.30
C PRO A 3 12.55 -6.83 0.40
N THR A 4 11.32 -6.53 -0.02
CA THR A 4 11.03 -5.46 -0.99
C THR A 4 11.28 -4.07 -0.43
N ILE A 5 11.01 -3.81 0.85
CA ILE A 5 11.32 -2.54 1.53
C ILE A 5 11.73 -2.89 2.95
N ALA A 6 12.96 -2.54 3.32
CA ALA A 6 13.53 -2.74 4.63
C ALA A 6 13.30 -1.53 5.54
N SER A 7 13.51 -1.70 6.84
CA SER A 7 13.57 -0.56 7.76
C SER A 7 14.70 0.40 7.33
N GLY A 8 14.46 1.71 7.45
CA GLY A 8 15.40 2.76 7.02
C GLY A 8 15.34 3.13 5.53
N ASP A 9 14.65 2.34 4.70
CA ASP A 9 14.46 2.69 3.29
C ASP A 9 13.50 3.88 3.11
N MET A 10 13.80 4.73 2.13
CA MET A 10 12.87 5.76 1.65
C MET A 10 12.16 5.31 0.38
N VAL A 11 10.88 5.69 0.22
CA VAL A 11 10.10 5.40 -1.00
C VAL A 11 9.59 6.65 -1.69
N ILE A 12 9.79 6.71 -3.01
CA ILE A 12 9.25 7.77 -3.86
C ILE A 12 7.92 7.31 -4.42
N CYS A 13 6.87 8.11 -4.22
CA CYS A 13 5.52 7.76 -4.61
C CYS A 13 4.92 8.76 -5.61
N SER A 14 3.98 8.30 -6.43
CA SER A 14 3.12 9.15 -7.27
C SER A 14 1.66 9.03 -6.83
N PRO A 15 0.90 10.13 -6.70
CA PRO A 15 -0.51 10.05 -6.33
C PRO A 15 -1.33 9.27 -7.37
N VAL A 16 -2.28 8.48 -6.88
CA VAL A 16 -3.32 7.86 -7.69
C VAL A 16 -4.55 8.76 -7.62
N ARG A 17 -5.20 9.03 -8.76
CA ARG A 17 -6.32 9.97 -8.83
C ARG A 17 -7.60 9.37 -8.28
N GLU A 18 -7.90 8.14 -8.69
CA GLU A 18 -9.10 7.42 -8.27
C GLU A 18 -8.72 6.06 -7.67
N ASN A 19 -9.48 5.59 -6.68
CA ASN A 19 -9.19 4.30 -6.05
C ASN A 19 -9.34 3.12 -7.03
N ASP A 20 -10.14 3.27 -8.08
CA ASP A 20 -10.28 2.25 -9.14
C ASP A 20 -9.03 2.13 -10.03
N ASP A 21 -8.17 3.16 -10.08
CA ASP A 21 -6.88 3.12 -10.77
C ASP A 21 -5.82 2.28 -10.02
N VAL A 22 -6.12 1.84 -8.79
CA VAL A 22 -5.29 0.89 -8.07
C VAL A 22 -5.23 -0.41 -8.87
N LYS A 23 -4.01 -0.96 -9.01
CA LYS A 23 -3.78 -2.23 -9.70
C LYS A 23 -3.37 -3.26 -8.68
N ASP A 24 -3.98 -4.43 -8.78
CA ASP A 24 -3.70 -5.53 -7.86
C ASP A 24 -2.24 -5.97 -7.97
N ASN A 25 -1.71 -6.52 -6.87
CA ASN A 25 -0.34 -7.01 -6.78
C ASN A 25 0.73 -5.92 -7.03
N GLN A 26 0.44 -4.67 -6.68
CA GLN A 26 1.40 -3.57 -6.70
C GLN A 26 1.54 -2.93 -5.32
N VAL A 27 2.68 -2.27 -5.09
CA VAL A 27 2.99 -1.64 -3.80
C VAL A 27 2.49 -0.20 -3.79
N TYR A 28 1.73 0.13 -2.76
CA TYR A 28 1.19 1.47 -2.54
C TYR A 28 1.45 1.90 -1.09
N ALA A 29 1.60 3.20 -0.89
CA ALA A 29 1.37 3.83 0.40
C ALA A 29 -0.10 4.22 0.52
N ILE A 30 -0.79 3.62 1.49
CA ILE A 30 -2.19 3.87 1.84
C ILE A 30 -2.22 4.76 3.07
N VAL A 31 -2.72 5.97 2.92
CA VAL A 31 -2.82 6.96 4.00
C VAL A 31 -4.24 6.93 4.54
N THR A 32 -4.40 6.59 5.82
CA THR A 32 -5.67 6.67 6.55
C THR A 32 -5.65 7.83 7.55
N ASN A 33 -6.68 7.95 8.39
CA ASN A 33 -6.71 8.90 9.49
C ASN A 33 -5.65 8.60 10.57
N SER A 34 -5.31 7.33 10.78
CA SER A 34 -4.53 6.85 11.92
C SER A 34 -3.10 6.45 11.56
N ALA A 35 -2.84 6.08 10.30
CA ALA A 35 -1.56 5.53 9.90
C ALA A 35 -1.27 5.71 8.41
N VAL A 36 -0.02 5.48 8.04
CA VAL A 36 0.43 5.29 6.66
C VAL A 36 0.98 3.89 6.51
N TRP A 37 0.40 3.11 5.60
CA TRP A 37 0.79 1.73 5.35
C TRP A 37 1.42 1.60 3.97
N VAL A 38 2.66 1.14 3.90
CA VAL A 38 3.26 0.72 2.62
C VAL A 38 3.08 -0.78 2.50
N LYS A 39 2.22 -1.21 1.57
CA LYS A 39 1.82 -2.61 1.42
C LYS A 39 1.58 -2.97 -0.03
N ARG A 40 1.62 -4.27 -0.33
CA ARG A 40 1.11 -4.80 -1.59
C ARG A 40 -0.41 -4.84 -1.52
N VAL A 41 -1.07 -4.28 -2.53
CA VAL A 41 -2.52 -4.04 -2.49
C VAL A 41 -3.25 -4.93 -3.47
N TYR A 42 -4.39 -5.46 -3.02
CA TYR A 42 -5.38 -6.15 -3.85
C TYR A 42 -6.74 -5.50 -3.60
N ARG A 43 -7.43 -5.10 -4.66
CA ARG A 43 -8.78 -4.56 -4.59
C ARG A 43 -9.77 -5.66 -4.26
N GLN A 44 -10.80 -5.29 -3.52
CA GLN A 44 -11.95 -6.13 -3.24
C GLN A 44 -13.21 -5.42 -3.69
N PHE A 45 -14.01 -6.14 -4.47
CA PHE A 45 -15.20 -5.62 -5.11
C PHE A 45 -16.45 -6.16 -4.42
N ASP A 46 -17.48 -5.33 -4.34
CA ASP A 46 -18.81 -5.78 -3.93
C ASP A 46 -19.52 -6.57 -5.04
N SER A 47 -20.74 -7.03 -4.77
CA SER A 47 -21.56 -7.77 -5.74
C SER A 47 -21.95 -6.95 -6.98
N ARG A 48 -21.77 -5.62 -6.95
CA ARG A 48 -22.05 -4.69 -8.06
C ARG A 48 -20.80 -4.33 -8.83
N GLY A 49 -19.64 -4.90 -8.48
CA GLY A 49 -18.36 -4.65 -9.13
C GLY A 49 -17.69 -3.34 -8.71
N LYS A 50 -18.16 -2.67 -7.64
CA LYS A 50 -17.51 -1.47 -7.10
C LYS A 50 -16.40 -1.86 -6.13
N CYS A 51 -15.23 -1.24 -6.25
CA CYS A 51 -14.17 -1.39 -5.26
C CYS A 51 -14.59 -0.79 -3.93
N THR A 52 -14.73 -1.62 -2.89
CA THR A 52 -15.18 -1.20 -1.56
C THR A 52 -14.08 -1.33 -0.51
N HIS A 53 -13.11 -2.21 -0.73
CA HIS A 53 -12.03 -2.41 0.21
C HIS A 53 -10.71 -2.67 -0.51
N LEU A 54 -9.61 -2.35 0.18
CA LEU A 54 -8.27 -2.75 -0.20
C LEU A 54 -7.76 -3.77 0.80
N ARG A 55 -7.36 -4.95 0.31
CA ARG A 55 -6.60 -5.93 1.08
C ARG A 55 -5.12 -5.56 0.99
N LEU A 56 -4.52 -5.29 2.15
CA LEU A 56 -3.13 -4.89 2.32
C LEU A 56 -2.33 -6.12 2.77
N VAL A 57 -1.33 -6.49 1.99
CA VAL A 57 -0.50 -7.68 2.19
C VAL A 57 0.95 -7.26 2.38
N SER A 58 1.60 -7.83 3.39
CA SER A 58 3.04 -7.69 3.60
C SER A 58 3.79 -8.62 2.68
N ASP A 59 4.92 -8.18 2.12
CA ASP A 59 5.79 -9.06 1.32
C ASP A 59 6.50 -10.13 2.20
N ASN A 60 6.62 -9.88 3.51
CA ASN A 60 6.99 -10.84 4.54
C ASN A 60 5.74 -11.41 5.24
N ILE A 61 4.92 -12.15 4.49
CA ILE A 61 3.60 -12.61 4.94
C ILE A 61 3.65 -13.60 6.11
N GLU A 62 4.72 -14.37 6.26
CA GLU A 62 4.87 -15.33 7.37
C GLU A 62 4.99 -14.64 8.75
N GLU A 63 5.40 -13.36 8.76
CA GLU A 63 5.54 -12.56 9.98
C GLU A 63 4.37 -11.61 10.22
N PHE A 64 3.64 -11.23 9.15
CA PHE A 64 2.65 -10.17 9.21
C PHE A 64 1.41 -10.52 8.39
N ASP A 65 0.33 -10.80 9.13
CA ASP A 65 -0.97 -11.12 8.55
C ASP A 65 -1.51 -10.00 7.64
N PRO A 66 -2.15 -10.35 6.51
CA PRO A 66 -2.91 -9.41 5.72
C PRO A 66 -4.10 -8.83 6.48
N PHE A 67 -4.44 -7.58 6.20
CA PHE A 67 -5.65 -6.95 6.72
C PHE A 67 -6.37 -6.17 5.62
N VAL A 68 -7.60 -5.75 5.91
CA VAL A 68 -8.48 -5.07 4.96
C VAL A 68 -8.76 -3.67 5.47
N VAL A 69 -8.81 -2.70 4.55
CA VAL A 69 -9.16 -1.30 4.83
C VAL A 69 -10.33 -0.91 3.93
N ASP A 70 -11.36 -0.30 4.50
CA ASP A 70 -12.48 0.29 3.75
C ASP A 70 -11.98 1.50 2.95
N VAL A 71 -12.34 1.60 1.67
CA VAL A 71 -11.96 2.73 0.81
C VAL A 71 -12.42 4.10 1.36
N LEU A 72 -13.46 4.12 2.21
CA LEU A 72 -13.96 5.33 2.87
C LEU A 72 -13.03 5.84 3.98
N GLU A 73 -12.17 4.99 4.55
CA GLU A 73 -11.18 5.38 5.56
C GLU A 73 -9.88 5.91 4.94
N ILE A 74 -9.73 5.75 3.63
CA ILE A 74 -8.52 6.11 2.89
C ILE A 74 -8.57 7.58 2.49
N ARG A 75 -7.60 8.36 2.96
CA ARG A 75 -7.41 9.77 2.58
C ARG A 75 -6.65 9.92 1.28
N LYS A 76 -5.61 9.09 1.07
CA LYS A 76 -4.75 9.14 -0.13
C LYS A 76 -4.23 7.75 -0.46
N VAL A 77 -4.13 7.49 -1.76
CA VAL A 77 -3.43 6.32 -2.31
C VAL A 77 -2.26 6.82 -3.14
N LEU A 78 -1.05 6.36 -2.83
CA LEU A 78 0.17 6.75 -3.52
C LEU A 78 0.87 5.50 -4.05
N LYS A 79 1.07 5.42 -5.36
CA LYS A 79 1.79 4.30 -5.98
C LYS A 79 3.28 4.44 -5.72
N VAL A 80 3.90 3.41 -5.14
CA VAL A 80 5.35 3.37 -4.98
C VAL A 80 6.00 3.21 -6.35
N ARG A 81 6.95 4.10 -6.67
CA ARG A 81 7.67 4.13 -7.96
C ARG A 81 9.12 3.73 -7.83
N LYS A 82 9.77 4.13 -6.75
CA LYS A 82 11.16 3.81 -6.46
C LYS A 82 11.36 3.63 -4.95
N ARG A 83 12.35 2.82 -4.61
CA ARG A 83 12.91 2.63 -3.27
C ARG A 83 14.33 3.17 -3.29
N LEU A 84 14.73 3.84 -2.22
CA LEU A 84 16.09 4.30 -1.95
C LEU A 84 16.53 3.65 -0.65
N THR A 85 17.74 3.09 -0.64
CA THR A 85 18.30 2.32 0.48
C THR A 85 19.65 2.93 0.89
N GLY A 86 20.12 2.68 2.12
CA GLY A 86 21.45 3.12 2.57
C GLY A 86 21.56 4.63 2.83
N LEU A 87 20.48 5.25 3.32
CA LEU A 87 20.41 6.68 3.60
C LEU A 87 20.72 7.04 5.06
N GLU A 88 20.88 6.03 5.92
CA GLU A 88 21.17 6.20 7.36
C GLU A 88 22.67 6.38 7.67
N GLU A 89 23.55 6.38 6.65
CA GLU A 89 25.01 6.49 6.81
C GLU A 89 25.55 7.95 6.78
N PHE A 90 24.71 8.95 7.09
CA PHE A 90 25.11 10.37 7.15
C PHE A 90 25.06 10.94 8.57
#